data_AF-A0A814K1Q0-F1
#
_entry.id   AF-A0A814K1Q0-F1
#
_cell.length_a   1.000
_cell.length_b   1.000
_cell.length_c   1.000
_cell.angle_alpha   90.00
_cell.angle_beta   90.00
_cell.angle_gamma   90.00
#
_symmetry.space_group_name_H-M   'P 1'
#
loop_
_entity.id
_entity.type
_entity.pdbx_description
1 polymer ?
#
loop_
_entity_poly.entity_id
_entity_poly.type
_entity_poly.pdbx_seq_one_letter_code
_entity_poly.pdbx_strand_id
1 'polypeptide(L)'
;MMFSLFLVPAPECFHGRIPITSKADIWSVGAILYFMTYGKRPEYETPQPPVGVSPTRSSLVQDVLNRCLQRNPNRRPDHRWLVQHPLT
;
A
#
# COMPACT_ATOMS: atom_id res chain seq x y z
N MET A 1 10.69 22.95 -5.91
CA MET A 1 10.82 21.54 -6.35
C MET A 1 11.09 20.71 -5.11
N MET A 2 10.02 20.30 -4.41
CA MET A 2 10.09 19.77 -3.05
C MET A 2 9.39 18.41 -3.03
N PHE A 3 10.11 17.38 -2.61
CA PHE A 3 9.67 15.98 -2.55
C PHE A 3 8.48 15.82 -1.60
N SER A 4 7.26 16.04 -2.11
CA SER A 4 5.97 15.78 -1.41
C SER A 4 5.63 14.28 -1.33
N LEU A 5 6.64 13.41 -1.39
CA LEU A 5 6.52 11.97 -1.57
C LEU A 5 6.48 11.17 -0.25
N PHE A 6 6.67 11.82 0.90
CA PHE A 6 7.05 11.05 2.08
C PHE A 6 5.93 10.32 2.82
N LEU A 7 4.65 10.69 2.70
CA LEU A 7 3.60 9.91 3.35
C LEU A 7 2.34 9.94 2.48
N VAL A 8 2.04 8.83 1.82
CA VAL A 8 0.66 8.45 1.52
C VAL A 8 0.20 7.78 2.82
N PRO A 9 -0.37 8.53 3.79
CA PRO A 9 -0.80 7.94 5.03
C PRO A 9 -1.87 6.89 4.75
N ALA A 10 -1.86 5.84 5.56
CA ALA A 10 -2.90 4.83 5.48
C ALA A 10 -4.28 5.46 5.71
N PRO A 11 -5.35 4.94 5.08
CA PRO A 11 -6.67 5.57 5.13
C PRO A 11 -7.22 5.75 6.56
N GLU A 12 -6.81 4.89 7.49
CA GLU A 12 -7.15 5.01 8.91
C GLU A 12 -6.51 6.21 9.61
N CYS A 13 -5.40 6.76 9.12
CA CYS A 13 -4.75 7.94 9.71
C CYS A 13 -5.62 9.20 9.63
N PHE A 14 -6.56 9.25 8.68
CA PHE A 14 -7.53 10.33 8.57
C PHE A 14 -8.74 10.15 9.48
N HIS A 15 -8.94 8.94 10.01
CA HIS A 15 -10.07 8.58 10.86
C HIS A 15 -9.56 8.38 12.28
N GLY A 16 -9.56 9.45 13.10
CA GLY A 16 -9.04 9.46 14.48
C GLY A 16 -9.73 8.50 15.48
N ARG A 17 -10.55 7.56 14.99
CA ARG A 17 -11.20 6.50 15.76
C ARG A 17 -10.51 5.14 15.62
N ILE A 18 -9.60 4.98 14.65
CA ILE A 18 -8.90 3.72 14.42
C ILE A 18 -7.48 3.83 14.99
N PRO A 19 -7.04 2.90 15.86
CA PRO A 19 -5.68 2.92 16.39
C PRO A 19 -4.67 2.72 15.26
N ILE A 20 -3.69 3.61 15.19
CA ILE A 20 -2.57 3.50 14.25
C ILE A 20 -1.61 2.44 14.78
N THR A 21 -1.39 1.41 13.98
CA THR A 21 -0.51 0.28 14.30
C THR A 21 0.58 0.17 13.24
N SER A 22 1.50 -0.80 13.39
CA SER A 22 2.50 -1.12 12.36
C SER A 22 1.89 -1.48 10.99
N LYS A 23 0.57 -1.70 10.90
CA LYS A 23 -0.13 -1.88 9.61
C LYS A 23 -0.14 -0.62 8.75
N ALA A 24 0.00 0.57 9.35
CA ALA A 24 0.14 1.81 8.61
C ALA A 24 1.45 1.82 7.79
N ASP A 25 2.55 1.31 8.37
CA ASP A 25 3.83 1.18 7.67
C ASP A 25 3.73 0.21 6.48
N ILE A 26 3.00 -0.90 6.65
CA ILE A 26 2.74 -1.87 5.56
C ILE A 26 2.01 -1.22 4.39
N TRP A 27 1.08 -0.31 4.66
CA TRP A 27 0.42 0.47 3.61
C TRP A 27 1.41 1.40 2.92
N SER A 28 2.22 2.14 3.68
CA SER A 28 3.21 3.07 3.11
C SER A 28 4.23 2.35 2.22
N VAL A 29 4.69 1.16 2.61
CA VAL A 29 5.53 0.30 1.76
C VAL A 29 4.82 -0.04 0.44
N GLY A 30 3.56 -0.48 0.51
CA GLY A 30 2.76 -0.76 -0.68
C GLY A 30 2.55 0.48 -1.57
N ALA A 31 2.35 1.65 -0.97
CA ALA A 31 2.16 2.90 -1.69
C ALA A 31 3.44 3.38 -2.38
N ILE A 32 4.61 3.18 -1.74
CA ILE A 32 5.92 3.45 -2.35
C ILE A 32 6.14 2.49 -3.54
N LEU A 33 5.87 1.18 -3.36
CA LEU A 33 5.98 0.21 -4.45
C LEU A 33 5.05 0.54 -5.62
N TYR A 34 3.83 0.99 -5.32
CA TYR A 34 2.86 1.44 -6.33
C TYR A 34 3.41 2.63 -7.12
N PHE A 35 3.97 3.62 -6.42
CA PHE A 35 4.58 4.79 -7.05
C PHE A 35 5.78 4.40 -7.92
N MET A 36 6.65 3.51 -7.45
CA MET A 36 7.78 3.01 -8.25
C MET A 36 7.32 2.26 -9.51
N THR A 37 6.17 1.58 -9.43
CA THR A 37 5.66 0.74 -10.52
C THR A 37 4.88 1.54 -11.57
N TYR A 38 4.08 2.52 -11.14
CA TYR A 38 3.15 3.25 -12.01
C TYR A 38 3.46 4.74 -12.17
N GLY A 39 4.43 5.28 -11.42
CA GLY A 39 4.75 6.71 -11.42
C GLY A 39 3.67 7.62 -10.85
N LYS A 40 2.62 7.05 -10.22
CA LYS A 40 1.48 7.78 -9.62
C LYS A 40 1.14 7.23 -8.25
N ARG A 41 0.33 7.95 -7.47
CA ARG A 41 -0.10 7.56 -6.12
C ARG A 41 -1.38 6.70 -6.16
N PRO A 42 -1.60 5.80 -5.19
CA PRO A 42 -2.86 5.07 -5.09
C PRO A 42 -4.00 6.03 -4.73
N GLU A 43 -5.15 5.88 -5.38
CA GLU A 43 -6.33 6.71 -5.14
C GLU A 43 -7.10 6.30 -3.88
N TYR A 44 -7.59 7.28 -3.12
CA TYR A 44 -8.27 7.07 -1.83
C TYR A 44 -9.79 6.95 -1.91
N GLU A 45 -10.41 7.09 -3.09
CA GLU A 45 -11.88 7.20 -3.20
C GLU A 45 -12.57 5.94 -3.78
N THR A 46 -11.82 4.97 -4.31
CA THR A 46 -12.42 3.76 -4.86
C THR A 46 -12.63 2.67 -3.78
N PRO A 47 -13.82 2.06 -3.66
CA PRO A 47 -14.13 1.02 -2.65
C PRO A 47 -13.34 -0.29 -2.81
N GLN A 48 -12.69 -0.46 -3.95
CA GLN A 48 -11.91 -1.63 -4.36
C GLN A 48 -10.41 -1.31 -4.20
N PRO A 49 -9.47 -2.30 -4.16
CA PRO A 49 -8.05 -1.99 -4.40
C PRO A 49 -7.97 -1.12 -5.66
N PRO A 50 -7.13 -0.06 -5.70
CA PRO A 50 -7.22 1.01 -6.68
C PRO A 50 -7.52 0.46 -8.07
N VAL A 51 -8.78 0.62 -8.50
CA VAL A 51 -9.29 0.06 -9.76
C VAL A 51 -8.50 0.77 -10.86
N GLY A 52 -7.52 0.08 -11.43
CA GLY A 52 -6.51 0.72 -12.28
C GLY A 52 -5.06 0.37 -11.92
N VAL A 53 -4.81 -0.57 -11.01
CA VAL A 53 -3.55 -1.33 -10.97
C VAL A 53 -3.54 -2.21 -12.23
N SER A 54 -3.26 -1.63 -13.41
CA SER A 54 -3.06 -2.42 -14.63
C SER A 54 -2.09 -3.54 -14.29
N PRO A 55 -2.41 -4.82 -14.53
CA PRO A 55 -1.58 -5.93 -14.09
C PRO A 55 -0.13 -5.62 -14.40
N THR A 56 0.71 -5.52 -13.36
CA THR A 56 2.14 -5.32 -13.65
C THR A 56 2.63 -6.56 -14.38
N ARG A 57 3.72 -6.43 -15.13
CA ARG A 57 4.37 -7.60 -15.74
C ARG A 57 4.85 -8.63 -14.69
N SER A 58 5.02 -8.21 -13.44
CA SER A 58 5.44 -9.06 -12.33
C SER A 58 4.27 -9.45 -11.43
N SER A 59 3.90 -10.73 -11.45
CA SER A 59 2.91 -11.28 -10.51
C SER A 59 3.32 -11.08 -9.04
N LEU A 60 4.63 -11.04 -8.75
CA LEU A 60 5.17 -10.81 -7.41
C LEU A 60 4.91 -9.38 -6.93
N VAL A 61 5.16 -8.38 -7.77
CA VAL A 61 4.84 -6.98 -7.46
C VAL A 61 3.33 -6.82 -7.26
N GLN A 62 2.55 -7.44 -8.14
CA GLN A 62 1.09 -7.41 -8.05
C GLN A 62 0.57 -8.01 -6.74
N ASP A 63 1.13 -9.13 -6.27
CA ASP A 63 0.72 -9.76 -5.00
C ASP A 63 1.00 -8.86 -3.79
N VAL A 64 2.20 -8.26 -3.74
CA VAL A 64 2.55 -7.29 -2.67
C VAL A 64 1.61 -6.10 -2.70
N LEU A 65 1.36 -5.50 -3.88
CA LEU A 65 0.43 -4.37 -4.00
C LEU A 65 -0.98 -4.72 -3.53
N ASN A 66 -1.51 -5.87 -3.96
CA ASN A 66 -2.85 -6.31 -3.60
C ASN A 66 -3.01 -6.54 -2.10
N ARG A 67 -1.98 -7.04 -1.41
CA ARG A 67 -2.04 -7.35 0.02
C ARG A 67 -1.71 -6.15 0.91
N CYS A 68 -0.75 -5.32 0.53
CA CYS A 68 -0.34 -4.15 1.31
C CYS A 68 -1.35 -3.00 1.22
N LEU A 69 -1.95 -2.77 0.05
CA LEU A 69 -2.90 -1.68 -0.19
C LEU A 69 -4.36 -2.04 0.18
N GLN A 70 -4.54 -2.84 1.23
CA GLN A 70 -5.87 -3.14 1.78
C GLN A 70 -6.35 -1.98 2.65
N ARG A 71 -7.57 -1.47 2.42
CA ARG A 71 -8.13 -0.39 3.26
C ARG A 71 -8.30 -0.81 4.72
N ASN A 72 -8.75 -2.04 4.95
CA ASN A 72 -8.86 -2.60 6.29
C ASN A 72 -7.47 -3.02 6.78
N PRO A 73 -6.92 -2.40 7.85
CA PRO A 73 -5.59 -2.73 8.37
C PRO A 73 -5.46 -4.20 8.81
N ASN A 74 -6.56 -4.83 9.23
CA ASN A 74 -6.58 -6.23 9.66
C ASN A 74 -6.45 -7.22 8.49
N ARG A 75 -6.68 -6.76 7.25
CA ARG A 75 -6.47 -7.58 6.04
C ARG A 75 -5.06 -7.43 5.48
N ARG A 76 -4.28 -6.46 5.94
CA ARG A 76 -2.88 -6.29 5.53
C ARG A 76 -2.01 -7.37 6.18
N PRO A 77 -0.94 -7.84 5.51
CA PRO A 77 0.04 -8.72 6.12
C PRO A 77 0.81 -8.01 7.24
N ASP A 78 1.61 -8.75 8.01
CA ASP A 78 2.60 -8.17 8.91
C ASP A 78 3.96 -7.98 8.20
N HIS A 79 4.92 -7.39 8.90
CA HIS A 79 6.26 -7.16 8.35
C HIS A 79 7.01 -8.48 8.08
N ARG A 80 6.70 -9.56 8.82
CA ARG A 80 7.35 -10.87 8.63
C ARG A 80 6.98 -11.47 7.30
N TRP A 81 5.71 -11.37 6.92
CA TRP A 81 5.25 -11.79 5.60
C TRP A 81 5.96 -11.04 4.48
N LEU A 82 6.19 -9.72 4.63
CA LEU A 82 6.92 -8.94 3.64
C LEU A 82 8.35 -9.44 3.47
N VAL A 83 9.08 -9.68 4.58
CA VAL A 83 10.47 -10.17 4.56
C VAL A 83 10.60 -11.57 3.96
N GLN A 84 9.54 -12.37 4.06
CA GLN A 84 9.50 -13.73 3.50
C GLN A 84 8.94 -13.78 2.07
N HIS A 85 8.46 -12.65 1.53
CA HIS A 85 7.83 -12.63 0.23
C HIS A 85 8.90 -12.75 -0.88
N PRO A 86 8.69 -13.53 -1.96
CA PRO A 86 9.69 -13.71 -3.02
C PRO A 86 10.11 -12.47 -3.81
N LEU A 87 9.49 -11.31 -3.52
CA LEU A 87 9.86 -10.02 -4.12
C LEU A 87 11.05 -9.36 -3.39
N THR A 88 11.25 -9.68 -2.11
CA THR A 88 12.30 -9.16 -1.22
C THR A 88 13.34 -10.23 -0.98
#